data_AF-D8Q096-F1
#
_entry.id   AF-D8Q096-F1
#
_cell.length_a   1.000
_cell.length_b   1.000
_cell.length_c   1.000
_cell.angle_alpha   90.00
_cell.angle_beta   90.00
_cell.angle_gamma   90.00
#
_symmetry.space_group_name_H-M   'P 1'
#
loop_
_entity.id
_entity.type
_entity.pdbx_description
1 polymer ?
#
loop_
_entity_poly.entity_id
_entity_poly.type
_entity_poly.pdbx_seq_one_letter_code
_entity_poly.pdbx_strand_id
1 'polypeptide(L)'
;MIPGLLFISLATCDSAEEMASAPTDLVESIINYASKTQRLAPDDPIVTLSSDADIDILVPLATFLLEYPVAYVPNPKHHLFLGQIPLDVHEVILLAGPTLRSSRNVTSHRILKFSVPCHIAAAHPHLAPATLQQTLREVYMQRVQEAFGADFSVSTLHTTTTEDRLAL
;
A
#
# COMPACT_ATOMS: atom_id res chain seq x y z
N MET A 1 -11.58 -16.53 4.52
CA MET A 1 -12.10 -15.28 5.09
C MET A 1 -10.90 -14.38 5.22
N ILE A 2 -10.71 -13.41 4.32
CA ILE A 2 -9.50 -12.58 4.26
C ILE A 2 -9.82 -11.30 5.06
N PRO A 3 -9.27 -11.10 6.27
CA PRO A 3 -9.51 -9.88 7.01
C PRO A 3 -8.52 -8.80 6.56
N GLY A 4 -9.05 -7.62 6.23
CA GLY A 4 -8.28 -6.36 6.23
C GLY A 4 -7.43 -6.08 5.00
N LEU A 5 -8.04 -5.95 3.82
CA LEU A 5 -7.44 -5.20 2.72
C LEU A 5 -7.60 -3.70 3.01
N LEU A 6 -6.52 -3.05 3.42
CA LEU A 6 -6.45 -1.59 3.52
C LEU A 6 -6.28 -1.02 2.11
N PHE A 7 -7.40 -0.64 1.47
CA PHE A 7 -7.37 0.09 0.21
C PHE A 7 -7.10 1.56 0.51
N ILE A 8 -5.89 2.04 0.20
CA ILE A 8 -5.61 3.48 0.16
C ILE A 8 -5.94 3.94 -1.27
N SER A 9 -7.17 4.41 -1.45
CA SER A 9 -7.55 5.13 -2.67
C SER A 9 -7.01 6.55 -2.56
N LEU A 10 -5.96 6.88 -3.31
CA LEU A 10 -5.54 8.26 -3.51
C LEU A 10 -6.44 8.89 -4.58
N ALA A 11 -7.71 9.12 -4.23
CA ALA A 11 -8.57 10.00 -5.02
C ALA A 11 -8.11 11.43 -4.78
N THR A 12 -7.21 11.94 -5.63
CA THR A 12 -6.88 13.36 -5.65
C THR A 12 -7.79 14.07 -6.64
N CYS A 13 -8.93 14.52 -6.13
CA CYS A 13 -9.70 15.60 -6.72
C CYS A 13 -10.40 16.32 -5.57
N ASP A 14 -10.29 17.65 -5.52
CA ASP A 14 -10.86 18.55 -4.48
C ASP A 14 -12.40 18.59 -4.42
N SER A 15 -13.05 17.56 -4.93
CA SER A 15 -14.46 17.30 -4.79
C SER A 15 -14.60 15.98 -4.08
N ALA A 16 -15.35 15.97 -2.98
CA ALA A 16 -15.90 14.77 -2.38
C ALA A 16 -16.87 14.08 -3.38
N GLU A 17 -16.32 13.60 -4.49
CA GLU A 17 -16.99 12.65 -5.37
C GLU A 17 -17.05 11.36 -4.59
N GLU A 18 -18.19 11.21 -3.90
CA GLU A 18 -18.93 9.97 -3.71
C GLU A 18 -18.13 8.76 -4.20
N MET A 19 -17.48 8.05 -3.26
CA MET A 19 -16.62 6.88 -3.50
C MET A 19 -16.99 6.18 -4.80
N ALA A 20 -16.35 6.58 -5.90
CA ALA A 20 -16.72 6.09 -7.21
C ALA A 20 -16.55 4.57 -7.15
N SER A 21 -17.59 3.83 -7.54
CA SER A 21 -17.52 2.37 -7.60
C SER A 21 -16.24 2.00 -8.36
N ALA A 22 -15.47 1.04 -7.84
CA ALA A 22 -14.23 0.60 -8.46
C ALA A 22 -14.45 0.39 -9.97
N PRO A 23 -13.53 0.86 -10.84
CA PRO A 23 -13.70 0.72 -12.28
C PRO A 23 -14.03 -0.72 -12.65
N THR A 24 -15.13 -0.94 -13.36
CA THR A 24 -15.62 -2.28 -13.71
C THR A 24 -14.52 -3.12 -14.35
N ASP A 25 -13.70 -2.50 -15.20
CA ASP A 25 -12.60 -3.14 -15.91
C ASP A 25 -11.49 -3.64 -14.98
N LEU A 26 -11.23 -2.94 -13.87
CA LEU A 26 -10.27 -3.37 -12.85
C LEU A 26 -10.82 -4.57 -12.08
N VAL A 27 -12.10 -4.53 -11.70
CA VAL A 27 -12.76 -5.63 -10.98
C VAL A 27 -12.80 -6.89 -11.86
N GLU A 28 -13.16 -6.74 -13.13
CA GLU A 28 -13.14 -7.84 -14.11
C GLU A 28 -11.73 -8.41 -14.31
N SER A 29 -10.71 -7.55 -14.35
CA SER A 29 -9.32 -7.98 -14.46
C SER A 29 -8.86 -8.78 -13.24
N ILE A 30 -9.23 -8.35 -12.02
CA ILE A 30 -8.93 -9.09 -10.78
C ILE A 30 -9.65 -10.45 -10.77
N ILE A 31 -10.93 -10.49 -11.13
CA ILE A 31 -11.71 -11.74 -11.19
C ILE A 31 -11.12 -12.69 -12.24
N ASN A 32 -10.79 -12.19 -13.43
CA ASN A 32 -10.17 -12.97 -14.48
C ASN A 32 -8.82 -13.54 -14.02
N TYR A 33 -7.99 -12.72 -13.38
CA TYR A 33 -6.72 -13.17 -12.81
C TYR A 33 -6.90 -14.25 -11.73
N ALA A 34 -7.80 -14.02 -10.76
CA ALA A 34 -8.10 -14.99 -9.71
C ALA A 34 -8.61 -16.33 -10.27
N SER A 35 -9.40 -16.30 -11.35
CA SER A 35 -9.87 -17.50 -12.02
C SER A 35 -8.75 -18.24 -12.77
N LYS A 36 -7.76 -17.52 -13.31
CA LYS A 36 -6.59 -18.11 -13.97
C LYS A 36 -5.65 -18.76 -12.95
N THR A 37 -5.38 -18.11 -11.82
CA THR A 37 -4.50 -18.65 -10.78
C THR A 37 -5.05 -19.91 -10.14
N GLN A 38 -6.37 -20.02 -9.97
CA GLN A 38 -7.02 -21.25 -9.49
C GLN A 38 -6.83 -22.46 -10.43
N ARG A 39 -6.50 -22.23 -11.70
CA ARG A 39 -6.28 -23.28 -12.70
C ARG A 39 -4.82 -23.63 -12.91
N LEU A 40 -3.89 -22.93 -12.25
CA LEU A 40 -2.46 -23.20 -12.38
C LEU A 40 -2.07 -24.42 -11.57
N ALA A 41 -1.21 -25.24 -12.16
CA ALA A 41 -0.53 -26.29 -11.42
C ALA A 41 0.47 -25.64 -10.44
N PRO A 42 0.78 -26.29 -9.29
CA PRO A 42 1.71 -25.76 -8.29
C PRO A 42 3.10 -25.39 -8.84
N ASP A 43 3.48 -26.01 -9.96
CA ASP A 43 4.80 -25.86 -10.59
C ASP A 43 4.85 -24.79 -11.69
N ASP A 44 3.75 -24.06 -11.93
CA ASP A 44 3.71 -22.99 -12.95
C ASP A 44 3.51 -21.62 -12.29
N PRO A 45 4.62 -20.92 -11.91
CA PRO A 45 4.55 -19.69 -11.15
C PRO A 45 4.27 -18.46 -12.02
N ILE A 46 4.07 -18.62 -13.34
CA ILE A 46 4.01 -17.50 -14.28
C ILE A 46 2.57 -17.29 -14.74
N VAL A 47 2.03 -16.11 -14.41
CA VAL A 47 0.72 -15.68 -14.92
C VAL A 47 0.91 -14.47 -15.82
N THR A 48 0.65 -14.66 -17.11
CA THR A 48 0.72 -13.57 -18.08
C THR A 48 -0.57 -12.75 -18.02
N LEU A 49 -0.42 -11.45 -17.76
CA LEU A 49 -1.50 -10.47 -17.89
C LEU A 49 -1.75 -10.16 -19.38
N SER A 50 -2.98 -9.78 -19.73
CA SER A 50 -3.30 -9.36 -21.09
C SER A 50 -2.50 -8.11 -21.46
N SER A 51 -1.86 -8.10 -22.63
CA SER A 51 -0.95 -7.02 -23.08
C SER A 51 -1.59 -5.66 -23.27
N ASP A 52 -2.92 -5.62 -23.33
CA ASP A 52 -3.67 -4.44 -23.76
C ASP A 52 -4.26 -3.66 -22.58
N ALA A 53 -3.96 -4.07 -21.34
CA ALA A 53 -4.41 -3.36 -20.15
C ALA A 53 -3.62 -2.05 -19.96
N ASP A 54 -4.33 -0.94 -19.75
CA ASP A 54 -3.72 0.36 -19.50
C ASP A 54 -3.00 0.38 -18.14
N ILE A 55 -2.07 1.32 -17.96
CA ILE A 55 -1.34 1.55 -16.70
C ILE A 55 -2.31 1.82 -15.53
N ASP A 56 -3.47 2.40 -15.83
CA ASP A 56 -4.56 2.68 -14.90
C ASP A 56 -5.20 1.40 -14.34
N ILE A 57 -5.02 0.25 -15.01
CA ILE A 57 -5.46 -1.07 -14.55
C ILE A 57 -4.28 -1.86 -13.99
N LEU A 58 -3.14 -1.85 -14.69
CA LEU A 58 -1.96 -2.65 -14.33
C LEU A 58 -1.37 -2.24 -12.99
N VAL A 59 -1.34 -0.94 -12.66
CA VAL A 59 -0.77 -0.47 -11.39
C VAL A 59 -1.64 -0.83 -10.18
N PRO A 60 -2.96 -0.57 -10.16
CA PRO A 60 -3.82 -1.06 -9.09
C PRO A 60 -3.82 -2.59 -8.98
N LEU A 61 -3.77 -3.31 -10.11
CA LEU A 61 -3.67 -4.77 -10.10
C LEU A 61 -2.35 -5.24 -9.48
N ALA A 62 -1.21 -4.65 -9.84
CA ALA A 62 0.08 -4.97 -9.23
C ALA A 62 0.09 -4.64 -7.72
N THR A 63 -0.51 -3.51 -7.32
CA THR A 63 -0.70 -3.13 -5.92
C THR A 63 -1.48 -4.20 -5.17
N PHE A 64 -2.57 -4.67 -5.75
CA PHE A 64 -3.41 -5.73 -5.19
C PHE A 64 -2.65 -7.06 -5.06
N LEU A 65 -1.93 -7.46 -6.12
CA LEU A 65 -1.21 -8.74 -6.15
C LEU A 65 0.00 -8.78 -5.23
N LEU A 66 0.73 -7.66 -5.12
CA LEU A 66 1.93 -7.57 -4.28
C LEU A 66 1.61 -7.19 -2.84
N GLU A 67 0.36 -6.87 -2.54
CA GLU A 67 -0.07 -6.22 -1.30
C GLU A 67 0.84 -5.03 -0.91
N TYR A 68 1.39 -4.38 -1.93
CA TYR A 68 2.37 -3.32 -1.78
C TYR A 68 1.71 -2.01 -2.19
N PRO A 69 1.69 -0.98 -1.34
CA PRO A 69 1.13 0.31 -1.71
C PRO A 69 2.01 0.89 -2.81
N VAL A 70 1.48 0.95 -4.03
CA VAL A 70 2.11 1.68 -5.11
C VAL A 70 1.62 3.13 -4.99
N ALA A 71 2.56 4.06 -4.85
CA ALA A 71 2.29 5.46 -5.13
C ALA A 71 2.07 5.54 -6.66
N TYR A 72 0.81 5.48 -7.08
CA TYR A 72 0.44 5.59 -8.48
C TYR A 72 0.57 7.05 -8.90
N VAL A 73 1.43 7.28 -9.91
CA VAL A 73 1.65 8.57 -10.54
C VAL A 73 0.73 8.72 -11.75
N PRO A 74 -0.30 9.59 -11.76
CA PRO A 74 -1.14 9.80 -12.92
C PRO A 74 -0.31 10.20 -14.13
N ASN A 75 -0.83 9.78 -15.27
CA ASN A 75 -0.41 10.07 -16.63
C ASN A 75 0.46 11.35 -16.76
N PRO A 76 1.67 11.30 -17.34
CA PRO A 76 2.58 12.45 -17.49
C PRO A 76 1.99 13.62 -18.32
N LYS A 77 0.83 13.44 -18.94
CA LYS A 77 0.04 14.50 -19.57
C LYS A 77 -0.68 15.42 -18.57
N HIS A 78 -0.81 15.02 -17.31
CA HIS A 78 -1.39 15.80 -16.22
C HIS A 78 -0.26 16.44 -15.42
N HIS A 79 0.01 17.72 -15.65
CA HIS A 79 1.03 18.51 -14.93
C HIS A 79 0.58 18.98 -13.53
N LEU A 80 -0.38 18.28 -12.91
CA LEU A 80 -0.90 18.64 -11.61
C LEU A 80 0.04 18.09 -10.54
N PHE A 81 0.93 18.95 -10.03
CA PHE A 81 1.76 18.64 -8.88
C PHE A 81 1.03 19.07 -7.61
N LEU A 82 1.03 18.22 -6.58
CA LEU A 82 0.65 18.64 -5.24
C LEU A 82 1.83 19.46 -4.67
N GLY A 83 1.80 20.76 -4.94
CA GLY A 83 2.75 21.71 -4.34
C GLY A 83 2.22 22.23 -3.02
N GLN A 84 3.07 22.28 -2.00
CA GLN A 84 2.77 22.89 -0.69
C GLN A 84 1.63 22.22 0.11
N ILE A 85 1.29 20.97 -0.21
CA ILE A 85 0.27 20.23 0.54
C ILE A 85 0.96 19.43 1.64
N PRO A 86 0.54 19.57 2.91
CA PRO A 86 1.09 18.75 3.98
C PRO A 86 0.67 17.30 3.77
N LEU A 87 1.64 16.40 3.79
CA LEU A 87 1.45 14.96 3.70
C LEU A 87 1.79 14.28 5.02
N ASP A 88 0.91 13.40 5.48
CA ASP A 88 1.20 12.45 6.53
C ASP A 88 1.97 11.27 5.94
N VAL A 89 3.23 11.13 6.33
CA VAL A 89 4.11 10.05 5.90
C VAL A 89 4.09 8.96 6.96
N HIS A 90 3.78 7.74 6.54
CA HIS A 90 3.70 6.56 7.39
C HIS A 90 4.79 5.56 7.00
N GLU A 91 5.48 5.05 8.01
CA GLU A 91 6.48 4.01 7.82
C GLU A 91 6.21 2.81 8.73
N VAL A 92 6.45 1.62 8.20
CA VAL A 92 6.43 0.36 8.98
C VAL A 92 7.85 -0.19 9.02
N ILE A 93 8.32 -0.44 10.24
CA ILE A 93 9.70 -0.82 10.53
C ILE A 93 9.69 -2.16 11.25
N LEU A 94 10.31 -3.15 10.64
CA LEU A 94 10.61 -4.45 11.21
C LEU A 94 11.82 -4.32 12.15
N LEU A 95 11.72 -4.85 13.36
CA LEU A 95 12.78 -4.82 14.37
C LEU A 95 13.19 -6.25 14.73
N ALA A 96 14.51 -6.53 14.67
CA ALA A 96 15.07 -7.81 15.07
C ALA A 96 15.26 -7.89 16.60
N GLY A 97 14.81 -8.99 17.17
CA GLY A 97 14.90 -9.34 18.58
C GLY A 97 16.33 -9.59 19.03
N PRO A 98 16.58 -9.59 20.35
CA PRO A 98 17.92 -9.65 20.94
C PRO A 98 18.70 -10.92 20.60
N THR A 99 17.99 -12.03 20.37
CA THR A 99 18.51 -13.36 20.00
C THR A 99 19.22 -13.37 18.64
N LEU A 100 18.80 -12.51 17.71
CA LEU A 100 19.31 -12.44 16.33
C LEU A 100 20.38 -11.35 16.12
N ARG A 101 20.70 -10.55 17.15
CA ARG A 101 21.65 -9.41 17.05
C ARG A 101 23.11 -9.82 16.94
N SER A 102 23.41 -11.11 16.96
CA SER A 102 24.76 -11.67 17.03
C SER A 102 25.54 -11.60 15.72
N SER A 103 24.89 -11.27 14.59
CA SER A 103 25.53 -11.26 13.27
C SER A 103 25.05 -10.07 12.42
N ARG A 104 25.90 -9.03 12.35
CA ARG A 104 25.82 -7.86 11.43
C ARG A 104 24.60 -6.93 11.58
N ASN A 105 24.69 -6.00 12.53
CA ASN A 105 24.31 -4.56 12.52
C ASN A 105 22.98 -4.04 11.93
N VAL A 106 22.09 -4.85 11.35
CA VAL A 106 20.77 -4.37 10.88
C VAL A 106 19.74 -4.71 11.95
N THR A 107 19.58 -3.80 12.91
CA THR A 107 18.58 -3.94 14.00
C THR A 107 17.16 -3.62 13.56
N SER A 108 17.01 -2.94 12.41
CA SER A 108 15.73 -2.47 11.90
C SER A 108 15.71 -2.42 10.37
N HIS A 109 14.61 -2.80 9.76
CA HIS A 109 14.39 -2.73 8.32
C HIS A 109 13.04 -2.09 8.00
N ARG A 110 13.02 -1.10 7.11
CA ARG A 110 11.76 -0.43 6.71
C ARG A 110 11.10 -1.25 5.60
N ILE A 111 9.92 -1.82 5.91
CA ILE A 111 9.17 -2.67 5.00
C ILE A 111 8.11 -1.89 4.21
N LEU A 112 7.67 -0.75 4.75
CA LEU A 112 6.65 0.07 4.12
C LEU A 112 6.95 1.54 4.33
N LYS A 113 6.74 2.34 3.29
CA LYS A 113 6.70 3.80 3.36
C LYS A 113 5.70 4.33 2.36
N PHE A 114 4.75 5.12 2.82
CA PHE A 114 3.80 5.82 1.96
C PHE A 114 3.40 7.15 2.58
N SER A 115 2.72 7.98 1.80
CA SER A 115 2.21 9.26 2.26
C SER A 115 0.76 9.46 1.84
N VAL A 116 0.03 10.24 2.63
CA VAL A 116 -1.36 10.59 2.37
C VAL A 116 -1.54 12.09 2.66
N PRO A 117 -2.24 12.86 1.81
CA PRO A 117 -2.55 14.25 2.12
C PRO A 117 -3.29 14.39 3.46
N CYS A 118 -2.79 15.28 4.34
CA CYS A 118 -3.30 15.40 5.71
C CYS A 118 -4.80 15.72 5.76
N HIS A 119 -5.31 16.45 4.77
CA HIS A 119 -6.72 16.84 4.72
C HIS A 119 -7.67 15.65 4.50
N ILE A 120 -7.20 14.53 3.93
CA ILE A 120 -8.03 13.34 3.71
C ILE A 120 -8.49 12.75 5.04
N ALA A 121 -7.66 12.81 6.09
CA ALA A 121 -8.01 12.33 7.42
C ALA A 121 -9.23 13.05 8.03
N ALA A 122 -9.53 14.29 7.59
CA ALA A 122 -10.70 15.02 8.04
C ALA A 122 -12.01 14.40 7.51
N ALA A 123 -12.00 13.92 6.26
CA ALA A 123 -13.13 13.21 5.66
C ALA A 123 -13.19 11.73 6.06
N HIS A 124 -12.05 11.13 6.39
CA HIS A 124 -11.91 9.71 6.66
C HIS A 124 -11.15 9.46 7.98
N PRO A 125 -11.84 9.44 9.14
CA PRO A 125 -11.20 9.32 10.45
C PRO A 125 -10.37 8.04 10.66
N HIS A 126 -10.63 6.99 9.89
CA HIS A 126 -9.83 5.76 9.92
C HIS A 126 -8.44 5.94 9.30
N LEU A 127 -8.25 6.98 8.48
CA LEU A 127 -6.96 7.41 7.94
C LEU A 127 -6.24 8.41 8.85
N ALA A 128 -6.83 8.77 10.00
CA ALA A 128 -6.15 9.61 10.98
C ALA A 128 -4.84 8.94 11.42
N PRO A 129 -3.74 9.70 11.61
CA PRO A 129 -2.42 9.11 11.80
C PRO A 129 -2.34 8.05 12.89
N ALA A 130 -2.96 8.29 14.05
CA ALA A 130 -2.97 7.35 15.16
C ALA A 130 -3.71 6.04 14.82
N THR A 131 -4.89 6.14 14.21
CA THR A 131 -5.69 4.97 13.81
C THR A 131 -4.96 4.13 12.77
N LEU A 132 -4.36 4.80 11.80
CA LEU A 132 -3.64 4.16 10.71
C LEU A 132 -2.32 3.53 11.18
N GLN A 133 -1.57 4.19 12.06
CA GLN A 133 -0.39 3.60 12.71
C GLN A 133 -0.74 2.34 13.51
N GLN A 134 -1.86 2.35 14.24
CA GLN A 134 -2.33 1.19 14.99
C GLN A 134 -2.71 0.05 14.04
N THR A 135 -3.45 0.35 12.98
CA THR A 135 -3.92 -0.63 12.00
C THR A 135 -2.73 -1.28 11.27
N LEU A 136 -1.77 -0.46 10.81
CA LEU A 136 -0.53 -0.94 10.22
C LEU A 136 0.25 -1.84 11.18
N ARG A 137 0.35 -1.44 12.45
CA ARG A 137 1.05 -2.24 13.46
C ARG A 137 0.39 -3.61 13.62
N GLU A 138 -0.92 -3.68 13.75
CA GLU A 138 -1.65 -4.94 13.95
C GLU A 138 -1.50 -5.87 12.74
N VAL A 139 -1.76 -5.35 11.53
CA VAL A 139 -1.68 -6.12 10.28
C VAL A 139 -0.27 -6.68 10.07
N TYR A 140 0.75 -5.81 10.18
CA TYR A 140 2.13 -6.25 9.91
C TYR A 140 2.72 -7.07 11.06
N MET A 141 2.29 -6.86 12.31
CA MET A 141 2.74 -7.70 13.42
C MET A 141 2.29 -9.15 13.23
N GLN A 142 1.04 -9.37 12.83
CA GLN A 142 0.55 -10.71 12.52
C GLN A 142 1.39 -11.36 11.39
N ARG A 143 1.55 -10.67 10.26
CA ARG A 143 2.31 -11.16 9.11
C ARG A 143 3.76 -11.49 9.46
N VAL A 144 4.40 -10.63 10.25
CA VAL A 144 5.79 -10.81 10.68
C VAL A 144 5.93 -12.02 11.61
N GLN A 145 4.98 -12.23 12.53
CA GLN A 145 4.98 -13.38 13.41
C GLN A 145 4.79 -14.70 12.63
N GLU A 146 3.91 -14.70 11.64
CA GLU A 146 3.67 -15.86 10.76
C GLU A 146 4.89 -16.19 9.89
N ALA A 147 5.59 -15.17 9.36
CA ALA A 147 6.71 -15.36 8.44
C ALA A 147 8.06 -15.62 9.15
N PHE A 148 8.31 -14.93 10.26
CA PHE A 148 9.63 -14.86 10.90
C PHE A 148 9.65 -15.29 12.37
N GLY A 149 8.48 -15.55 12.97
CA GLY A 149 8.36 -15.97 14.37
C GLY A 149 8.42 -14.82 15.39
N ALA A 150 8.46 -15.18 16.67
CA ALA A 150 8.36 -14.24 17.80
C ALA A 150 9.62 -13.37 18.02
N ASP A 151 10.72 -13.68 17.34
CA ASP A 151 11.96 -12.91 17.43
C ASP A 151 11.89 -11.58 16.68
N PHE A 152 10.82 -11.31 15.94
CA PHE A 152 10.63 -10.05 15.23
C PHE A 152 9.45 -9.26 15.77
N SER A 153 9.57 -7.94 15.74
CA SER A 153 8.51 -7.02 16.14
C SER A 153 8.34 -5.89 15.13
N VAL A 154 7.20 -5.20 15.19
CA VAL A 154 6.85 -4.11 14.27
C VAL A 154 6.73 -2.81 15.05
N SER A 155 7.36 -1.76 14.52
CA SER A 155 7.18 -0.38 14.93
C SER A 155 6.62 0.42 13.75
N THR A 156 5.81 1.42 14.05
CA THR A 156 5.30 2.36 13.05
C THR A 156 5.82 3.77 13.36
N LEU A 157 6.09 4.54 12.32
CA LEU A 157 6.52 5.94 12.41
C LEU A 157 5.55 6.80 11.61
N HIS A 158 5.27 7.99 12.12
CA HIS A 158 4.48 9.01 11.43
C HIS A 158 5.27 10.32 11.49
N THR A 159 5.33 11.00 10.35
CA THR A 159 5.89 12.34 10.21
C THR A 159 5.06 13.12 9.22
N THR A 160 4.87 14.41 9.44
CA THR A 160 4.24 15.28 8.46
C THR A 160 5.33 16.00 7.65
N THR A 161 5.24 15.95 6.33
CA THR A 161 6.18 16.61 5.41
C THR A 161 5.42 17.45 4.40
N THR A 162 5.95 18.63 4.08
CA THR A 162 5.44 19.48 3.01
C THR A 162 6.52 19.58 1.94
N GLU A 163 6.21 19.16 0.73
CA GLU A 163 7.16 19.17 -0.40
C GLU A 163 6.62 20.06 -1.52
N ASP A 164 7.53 20.72 -2.24
CA ASP A 164 7.18 21.67 -3.31
C ASP A 164 6.67 20.97 -4.58
N ARG A 165 7.08 19.71 -4.79
CA ARG A 165 6.78 18.93 -5.99
C ARG A 165 6.65 17.45 -5.65
N LEU A 166 5.48 17.06 -5.19
CA LEU A 166 5.10 15.66 -5.28
C LEU A 166 4.50 15.44 -6.65
N ALA A 167 5.20 14.64 -7.45
CA ALA A 167 4.57 14.02 -8.61
C ALA A 167 3.41 13.21 -8.04
N LEU A 168 2.19 13.61 -8.42
CA LEU A 168 1.03 12.80 -8.17
C LEU A 168 1.30 11.46 -8.78
#